data_AF-A0A1V9W5D1-F1
#
_entry.id   AF-A0A1V9W5D1-F1
#
_cell.length_a   1.000
_cell.length_b   1.000
_cell.length_c   1.000
_cell.angle_alpha   90.00
_cell.angle_beta   90.00
_cell.angle_gamma   90.00
#
_symmetry.space_group_name_H-M   'P 1'
#
loop_
_entity.id
_entity.type
_entity.pdbx_description
1 polymer ?
#
loop_
_entity_poly.entity_id
_entity_poly.type
_entity_poly.pdbx_seq_one_letter_code
_entity_poly.pdbx_strand_id
1 'polypeptide(L)'
;MNIKDLLQMLKENRILIVAKQIEISHKKLSKALKAAGYEYNRGLGWHFTSKGEQPLDVDIREFIVDTDNSRSETLNEGLTKNEVNVLREIINGWDATKTAVNHIAQQKEKVSKSSDPQKNTNAIHSLYVRIGKSEARERASRTVNLDKEACTMLDRFEDKHRLNRDEIVEIALYEFFEKYKAQ
;
A
#
# COMPACT_ATOMS: atom_id res chain seq x y z
N MET A 1 -15.16 17.00 -12.91
CA MET A 1 -13.99 17.90 -12.77
C MET A 1 -13.25 17.89 -14.09
N ASN A 2 -13.21 19.01 -14.82
CA ASN A 2 -12.46 19.05 -16.08
C ASN A 2 -10.94 19.05 -15.82
N ILE A 3 -10.17 18.67 -16.83
CA ILE A 3 -8.72 18.56 -16.72
C ILE A 3 -8.05 19.93 -16.55
N LYS A 4 -8.58 20.99 -17.17
CA LYS A 4 -8.04 22.35 -17.05
C LYS A 4 -8.00 22.85 -15.60
N ASP A 5 -9.13 22.78 -14.91
CA ASP A 5 -9.27 23.24 -13.53
C ASP A 5 -8.46 22.35 -12.57
N LEU A 6 -8.46 21.05 -12.83
CA LEU A 6 -7.62 20.09 -12.11
C LEU A 6 -6.12 20.43 -12.21
N LEU A 7 -5.63 20.74 -13.41
CA LEU A 7 -4.22 21.12 -13.61
C LEU A 7 -3.88 22.43 -12.90
N GLN A 8 -4.80 23.39 -12.84
CA GLN A 8 -4.60 24.61 -12.08
C GLN A 8 -4.47 24.31 -10.58
N MET A 9 -5.35 23.46 -10.03
CA MET A 9 -5.24 23.02 -8.64
C MET A 9 -3.94 22.29 -8.34
N LEU A 10 -3.44 21.49 -9.28
CA LEU A 10 -2.18 20.73 -9.16
C LEU A 10 -0.92 21.59 -9.24
N LYS A 11 -1.00 22.85 -9.70
CA LYS A 11 0.12 23.80 -9.61
C LYS A 11 0.30 24.33 -8.19
N GLU A 12 -0.80 24.49 -7.46
CA GLU A 12 -0.82 25.08 -6.13
C GLU A 12 -0.81 24.02 -5.02
N ASN A 13 -1.29 22.80 -5.32
CA ASN A 13 -1.51 21.75 -4.35
C ASN A 13 -0.90 20.40 -4.77
N ARG A 14 -0.55 19.60 -3.76
CA ARG A 14 -0.12 18.22 -3.99
C ARG A 14 -1.29 17.37 -4.50
N ILE A 15 -0.99 16.38 -5.35
CA ILE A 15 -1.99 15.46 -5.92
C ILE A 15 -2.87 14.77 -4.86
N LEU A 16 -2.34 14.50 -3.66
CA LEU A 16 -3.12 13.93 -2.55
C LEU A 16 -4.28 14.83 -2.10
N ILE A 17 -4.05 16.15 -2.06
CA ILE A 17 -5.04 17.15 -1.64
C ILE A 17 -6.12 17.27 -2.72
N VAL A 18 -5.69 17.44 -3.97
CA VAL A 18 -6.61 17.56 -5.12
C VAL A 18 -7.45 16.29 -5.28
N ALA A 19 -6.85 15.11 -5.15
CA ALA A 19 -7.55 13.83 -5.23
C ALA A 19 -8.64 13.69 -4.14
N LYS A 20 -8.34 14.10 -2.90
CA LYS A 20 -9.33 14.11 -1.81
C LYS A 20 -10.50 15.04 -2.10
N GLN A 21 -10.23 16.21 -2.68
CA GLN A 21 -11.26 17.21 -2.99
C GLN A 21 -12.23 16.77 -4.10
N ILE A 22 -11.77 15.91 -5.02
CA ILE A 22 -12.62 15.35 -6.09
C ILE A 22 -13.12 13.94 -5.77
N GLU A 23 -12.90 13.46 -4.54
CA GLU A 23 -13.30 12.17 -4.00
C GLU A 23 -12.75 10.96 -4.78
N ILE A 24 -11.52 11.06 -5.28
CA ILE A 24 -10.82 9.98 -5.99
C ILE A 24 -9.52 9.65 -5.26
N SER A 25 -9.08 8.40 -5.29
CA SER A 25 -7.77 8.05 -4.72
C SER A 25 -6.65 8.70 -5.54
N HIS A 26 -5.61 9.21 -4.87
CA HIS A 26 -4.48 9.85 -5.56
C HIS A 26 -3.81 8.93 -6.60
N LYS A 27 -3.84 7.61 -6.38
CA LYS A 27 -3.35 6.60 -7.34
C LYS A 27 -4.25 6.53 -8.59
N LYS A 28 -5.58 6.52 -8.42
CA LYS A 28 -6.53 6.55 -9.54
C LYS A 28 -6.39 7.85 -10.34
N LEU A 29 -6.28 8.98 -9.66
CA LEU A 29 -6.08 10.28 -10.33
C LEU A 29 -4.77 10.31 -11.14
N SER A 30 -3.68 9.83 -10.57
CA SER A 30 -2.39 9.75 -11.27
C SER A 30 -2.45 8.86 -12.51
N LYS A 31 -3.15 7.72 -12.44
CA LYS A 31 -3.37 6.84 -13.60
C LYS A 31 -4.25 7.50 -14.66
N ALA A 32 -5.33 8.15 -14.26
CA ALA A 32 -6.23 8.85 -15.18
C ALA A 32 -5.51 9.97 -15.93
N LEU A 33 -4.65 10.74 -15.25
CA LEU A 33 -3.83 11.77 -15.90
C LEU A 33 -2.87 11.17 -16.94
N LYS A 34 -2.23 10.04 -16.63
CA LYS A 34 -1.39 9.32 -17.58
C LYS A 34 -2.18 8.79 -18.78
N ALA A 35 -3.38 8.26 -18.56
CA ALA A 35 -4.27 7.81 -19.62
C ALA A 35 -4.77 8.98 -20.49
N ALA A 36 -4.94 10.17 -19.91
CA ALA A 36 -5.23 11.42 -20.62
C ALA A 36 -4.01 12.04 -21.31
N GLY A 37 -2.84 11.38 -21.27
CA GLY A 37 -1.64 11.81 -21.97
C GLY A 37 -0.74 12.79 -21.21
N TYR A 38 -0.88 12.85 -19.88
CA TYR A 38 -0.06 13.70 -19.01
C TYR A 38 1.00 12.91 -18.24
N GLU A 39 2.17 13.51 -18.08
CA GLU A 39 3.23 12.99 -17.23
C GLU A 39 3.63 13.99 -16.14
N TYR A 40 4.14 13.45 -15.03
CA TYR A 40 4.65 14.27 -13.94
C TYR A 40 6.16 14.41 -14.02
N ASN A 41 6.63 15.66 -14.02
CA ASN A 41 8.04 16.00 -13.90
C ASN A 41 8.23 16.89 -12.66
N ARG A 42 9.32 16.68 -11.90
CA ARG A 42 9.60 17.45 -10.67
C ARG A 42 9.78 18.96 -10.91
N GLY A 43 10.21 19.38 -12.11
CA GLY A 43 10.40 20.79 -12.46
C GLY A 43 9.20 21.44 -13.16
N LEU A 44 8.44 20.67 -13.95
CA LEU A 44 7.31 21.19 -14.75
C LEU A 44 5.94 20.86 -14.17
N GLY A 45 5.88 19.96 -13.19
CA GLY A 45 4.63 19.39 -12.70
C GLY A 45 3.98 18.46 -13.74
N TRP A 46 2.66 18.39 -13.70
CA TRP A 46 1.87 17.65 -14.69
C TRP A 46 1.85 18.39 -16.02
N HIS A 47 2.34 17.76 -17.08
CA HIS A 47 2.45 18.34 -18.42
C HIS A 47 2.03 17.31 -19.47
N PHE A 48 1.46 17.81 -20.57
CA PHE A 48 0.95 16.97 -21.64
C PHE A 48 2.08 16.50 -22.55
N THR A 49 2.16 15.19 -22.82
CA THR A 49 3.24 14.56 -23.60
C THR A 49 2.74 13.75 -24.79
N SER A 50 1.42 13.59 -24.94
CA SER A 50 0.83 12.77 -26.01
C SER A 50 0.71 13.50 -27.34
N LYS A 51 0.67 12.73 -28.43
CA LYS A 51 0.43 13.25 -29.79
C LYS A 51 -1.08 13.37 -30.01
N GLY A 52 -1.63 14.56 -29.84
CA GLY A 52 -3.06 14.83 -30.03
C GLY A 52 -3.46 16.19 -29.47
N GLU A 53 -4.74 16.53 -29.60
CA GLU A 53 -5.28 17.69 -28.90
C GLU A 53 -5.34 17.42 -27.41
N GLN A 54 -4.97 18.44 -26.63
CA GLN A 54 -4.96 18.35 -25.18
C GLN A 54 -6.42 18.33 -24.67
N PRO A 55 -6.84 17.29 -23.93
CA PRO A 55 -8.24 17.14 -23.52
C PRO A 55 -8.57 18.03 -22.30
N LEU A 56 -8.46 19.34 -22.44
CA LEU A 56 -8.61 20.29 -21.34
C LEU A 56 -10.03 20.36 -20.78
N ASP A 57 -11.02 20.28 -21.66
CA ASP A 57 -12.44 20.44 -21.31
C ASP A 57 -13.11 19.10 -20.92
N VAL A 58 -12.39 17.99 -21.02
CA VAL A 58 -12.89 16.64 -20.70
C VAL A 58 -12.83 16.39 -19.19
N ASP A 59 -13.79 15.63 -18.65
CA ASP A 59 -13.74 15.21 -17.24
C ASP A 59 -12.65 14.16 -17.04
N ILE A 60 -11.78 14.36 -16.04
CA ILE A 60 -10.70 13.41 -15.72
C ILE A 60 -11.23 12.01 -15.39
N ARG A 61 -12.50 11.89 -14.97
CA ARG A 61 -13.16 10.62 -14.66
C ARG A 61 -13.35 9.73 -15.88
N GLU A 62 -13.42 10.30 -17.09
CA GLU A 62 -13.51 9.52 -18.34
C GLU A 62 -12.24 8.70 -18.61
N PHE A 63 -11.11 9.11 -18.04
CA PHE A 63 -9.83 8.43 -18.18
C PHE A 63 -9.55 7.42 -17.05
N ILE A 64 -10.50 7.22 -16.14
CA ILE A 64 -10.38 6.21 -15.09
C ILE A 64 -10.66 4.85 -15.73
N VAL A 65 -9.59 4.15 -16.11
CA VAL A 65 -9.68 2.74 -16.50
C VAL A 65 -9.84 1.92 -15.22
N ASP A 66 -11.07 1.53 -14.90
CA ASP A 66 -11.31 0.51 -13.89
C ASP A 66 -10.73 -0.81 -14.41
N THR A 67 -9.63 -1.23 -13.78
CA THR A 67 -8.91 -2.45 -14.14
C THR A 67 -9.72 -3.72 -13.79
N ASP A 68 -10.89 -3.57 -13.18
CA ASP A 68 -11.82 -4.67 -12.88
C ASP A 68 -12.81 -4.98 -14.02
N ASN A 69 -12.75 -4.26 -15.15
CA ASN A 69 -13.67 -4.48 -16.27
C ASN A 69 -13.28 -5.63 -17.22
N SER A 70 -12.82 -6.75 -16.65
CA SER A 70 -12.88 -8.06 -17.32
C SER A 70 -14.08 -8.90 -16.87
N ARG A 71 -15.21 -8.24 -16.55
CA ARG A 71 -16.59 -8.75 -16.69
C ARG A 71 -17.53 -7.75 -16.04
N SER A 72 -18.43 -7.15 -16.83
CA SER A 72 -19.86 -7.14 -16.53
C SER A 72 -20.59 -6.18 -17.45
N GLU A 73 -21.22 -6.73 -18.49
CA GLU A 73 -22.63 -6.43 -18.67
C GLU A 73 -23.40 -7.41 -17.77
N THR A 74 -23.85 -6.97 -16.60
CA THR A 74 -25.21 -7.30 -16.11
C THR A 74 -25.54 -6.53 -14.84
N LEU A 75 -26.72 -5.95 -14.90
CA LEU A 75 -27.47 -5.26 -13.85
C LEU A 75 -27.55 -6.04 -12.53
N ASN A 76 -27.48 -5.28 -11.43
CA ASN A 76 -28.14 -5.47 -10.13
C ASN A 76 -28.78 -6.84 -9.85
N GLU A 77 -28.09 -7.68 -9.09
CA GLU A 77 -28.76 -8.60 -8.18
C GLU A 77 -27.90 -8.81 -6.92
N GLY A 78 -28.49 -8.59 -5.76
CA GLY A 78 -27.81 -8.77 -4.48
C GLY A 78 -27.35 -10.21 -4.29
N LEU A 79 -26.20 -10.38 -3.62
CA LEU A 79 -25.58 -11.68 -3.31
C LEU A 79 -26.64 -12.71 -2.87
N THR A 80 -26.69 -13.83 -3.59
CA THR A 80 -27.60 -14.91 -3.27
C THR A 80 -27.21 -15.56 -1.94
N LYS A 81 -28.18 -16.12 -1.20
CA LYS A 81 -27.93 -16.77 0.11
C LYS A 81 -26.85 -17.86 0.04
N ASN A 82 -26.70 -18.52 -1.11
CA ASN A 82 -25.69 -19.55 -1.30
C ASN A 82 -24.28 -18.96 -1.36
N GLU A 83 -24.10 -17.80 -2.00
CA GLU A 83 -22.81 -17.11 -2.07
C GLU A 83 -22.39 -16.58 -0.69
N VAL A 84 -23.35 -16.07 0.11
CA VAL A 84 -23.08 -15.65 1.49
C VAL A 84 -22.72 -16.84 2.39
N ASN A 85 -23.33 -18.00 2.18
CA ASN A 85 -23.00 -19.21 2.93
C ASN A 85 -21.62 -19.75 2.57
N VAL A 86 -21.24 -19.74 1.29
CA VAL A 86 -19.88 -20.11 0.84
C VAL A 86 -18.83 -19.18 1.43
N LEU A 87 -19.07 -17.86 1.43
CA LEU A 87 -18.17 -16.89 2.07
C LEU A 87 -18.07 -17.13 3.59
N ARG A 88 -19.18 -17.48 4.24
CA ARG A 88 -19.19 -17.81 5.67
C ARG A 88 -18.42 -19.10 5.98
N GLU A 89 -18.53 -20.12 5.13
CA GLU A 89 -17.73 -21.35 5.26
C GLU A 89 -16.24 -21.09 5.06
N ILE A 90 -15.86 -20.23 4.11
CA ILE A 90 -14.46 -19.84 3.88
C ILE A 90 -13.91 -19.09 5.10
N ILE A 91 -14.68 -18.16 5.67
CA ILE A 91 -14.26 -17.40 6.87
C ILE A 91 -14.11 -18.34 8.08
N ASN A 92 -15.08 -19.24 8.31
CA ASN A 92 -15.03 -20.19 9.41
C ASN A 92 -13.90 -21.24 9.23
N GLY A 93 -13.67 -21.68 7.99
CA GLY A 93 -12.55 -22.55 7.64
C GLY A 93 -11.18 -21.88 7.81
N TRP A 94 -11.10 -20.56 7.57
CA TRP A 94 -9.89 -19.78 7.79
C TRP A 94 -9.53 -19.70 9.28
N ASP A 95 -10.50 -19.48 10.16
CA ASP A 95 -10.26 -19.47 11.62
C ASP A 95 -9.84 -20.85 12.16
N ALA A 96 -10.43 -21.93 11.64
CA ALA A 96 -10.01 -23.29 11.95
C ALA A 96 -8.57 -23.56 11.47
N THR A 97 -8.22 -23.09 10.28
CA THR A 97 -6.87 -23.21 9.72
C THR A 97 -5.87 -22.40 10.54
N LYS A 98 -6.23 -21.18 10.97
CA LYS A 98 -5.40 -20.33 11.84
C LYS A 98 -5.16 -20.98 13.19
N THR A 99 -6.17 -21.62 13.77
CA THR A 99 -6.06 -22.32 15.05
C THR A 99 -5.18 -23.58 14.93
N ALA A 100 -5.34 -24.35 13.85
CA ALA A 100 -4.49 -25.50 13.56
C ALA A 100 -3.03 -25.10 13.28
N VAL A 101 -2.80 -24.03 12.52
CA VAL A 101 -1.46 -23.48 12.26
C VAL A 101 -0.80 -22.99 13.55
N ASN A 102 -1.54 -22.33 14.44
CA ASN A 102 -1.04 -21.93 15.75
C ASN A 102 -0.69 -23.13 16.64
N HIS A 103 -1.48 -24.21 16.57
CA HIS A 103 -1.22 -25.44 17.32
C HIS A 103 0.01 -26.20 16.79
N ILE A 104 0.21 -26.21 15.46
CA ILE A 104 1.40 -26.78 14.80
C ILE A 104 2.66 -25.95 15.13
N ALA A 105 2.53 -24.61 15.20
CA ALA A 105 3.62 -23.73 15.59
C ALA A 105 4.08 -23.98 17.04
N GLN A 106 3.13 -24.17 17.97
CA GLN A 106 3.44 -24.52 19.37
C GLN A 106 4.03 -25.92 19.54
N GLN A 107 3.68 -26.88 18.67
CA GLN A 107 4.29 -28.22 18.68
C GLN A 107 5.71 -28.24 18.09
N LYS A 108 6.02 -27.37 17.11
CA LYS A 108 7.39 -27.24 16.57
C LYS A 108 8.39 -26.61 17.54
N GLU A 109 7.93 -25.80 18.49
CA GLU A 109 8.79 -25.19 19.51
C GLU A 109 9.40 -26.20 20.50
N LYS A 110 8.81 -27.40 20.63
CA LYS A 110 9.32 -28.46 21.52
C LYS A 110 10.30 -29.45 20.87
N VAL A 111 10.53 -29.42 19.55
CA VAL A 111 11.22 -30.54 18.85
C VAL A 111 12.47 -30.18 18.04
N SER A 112 12.73 -28.93 17.62
CA SER A 112 13.86 -28.69 16.69
C SER A 112 14.91 -27.70 17.20
N LYS A 113 15.80 -28.22 18.06
CA LYS A 113 17.21 -27.78 18.11
C LYS A 113 18.00 -28.51 17.01
N SER A 114 17.93 -28.05 15.76
CA SER A 114 19.01 -28.27 14.76
C SER A 114 18.74 -27.57 13.42
N SER A 115 19.75 -26.82 12.97
CA SER A 115 20.12 -26.45 11.60
C SER A 115 19.16 -25.61 10.72
N ASP A 116 19.65 -24.43 10.33
CA ASP A 116 19.09 -23.42 9.40
C ASP A 116 18.51 -24.02 8.10
N PRO A 117 17.31 -23.56 7.64
CA PRO A 117 17.16 -22.30 6.89
C PRO A 117 15.92 -21.44 7.27
N GLN A 118 15.25 -21.71 8.40
CA GLN A 118 13.97 -21.07 8.78
C GLN A 118 14.08 -19.65 9.37
N LYS A 119 15.28 -19.09 9.52
CA LYS A 119 15.48 -17.78 10.18
C LYS A 119 14.79 -16.60 9.47
N ASN A 120 14.76 -16.59 8.13
CA ASN A 120 14.27 -15.43 7.38
C ASN A 120 12.74 -15.33 7.32
N THR A 121 12.01 -16.45 7.31
CA THR A 121 10.54 -16.44 7.27
C THR A 121 9.94 -15.99 8.61
N ASN A 122 10.59 -16.36 9.72
CA ASN A 122 10.19 -15.94 11.06
C ASN A 122 10.48 -14.46 11.35
N ALA A 123 11.58 -13.91 10.79
CA ALA A 123 11.93 -12.51 10.96
C ALA A 123 10.90 -11.58 10.30
N ILE A 124 10.48 -11.84 9.06
CA ILE A 124 9.49 -10.97 8.39
C ILE A 124 8.13 -11.05 9.11
N HIS A 125 7.71 -12.25 9.53
CA HIS A 125 6.45 -12.40 10.27
C HIS A 125 6.47 -11.63 11.60
N SER A 126 7.60 -11.59 12.31
CA SER A 126 7.71 -10.80 13.56
C SER A 126 7.61 -9.30 13.30
N LEU A 127 8.13 -8.79 12.16
CA LEU A 127 7.96 -7.40 11.74
C LEU A 127 6.49 -7.03 11.57
N TYR A 128 5.72 -7.85 10.82
CA TYR A 128 4.29 -7.62 10.61
C TYR A 128 3.48 -7.67 11.92
N VAL A 129 3.83 -8.57 12.86
CA VAL A 129 3.19 -8.64 14.18
C VAL A 129 3.52 -7.41 15.04
N ARG A 130 4.74 -6.86 14.93
CA ARG A 130 5.15 -5.65 15.66
C ARG A 130 4.42 -4.42 15.12
N ILE A 131 4.20 -4.32 13.81
CA ILE A 131 3.43 -3.26 13.15
C ILE A 131 1.94 -3.32 13.53
N GLY A 132 1.32 -4.51 13.51
CA GLY A 132 -0.09 -4.65 13.89
C GLY A 132 -0.40 -4.25 15.35
N LYS A 133 0.62 -4.17 16.21
CA LYS A 133 0.49 -3.65 17.59
C LYS A 133 0.74 -2.14 17.71
N SER A 134 1.33 -1.49 16.71
CA SER A 134 1.70 -0.06 16.76
C SER A 134 0.60 0.89 16.26
N GLU A 135 -0.40 0.40 15.51
CA GLU A 135 -1.53 1.22 15.02
C GLU A 135 -2.36 1.86 16.14
N ALA A 136 -2.28 1.36 17.38
CA ALA A 136 -2.98 1.89 18.54
C ALA A 136 -2.18 2.94 19.35
N ARG A 137 -0.95 3.29 18.93
CA ARG A 137 -0.06 4.20 19.69
C ARG A 137 -0.02 5.60 19.08
N GLU A 138 0.14 6.60 19.94
CA GLU A 138 0.38 7.99 19.52
C GLU A 138 1.70 8.10 18.74
N ARG A 139 1.68 8.79 17.59
CA ARG A 139 2.83 8.89 16.69
C ARG A 139 3.43 10.29 16.72
N ALA A 140 4.76 10.36 16.78
CA ALA A 140 5.52 11.61 16.70
C ALA A 140 6.36 11.66 15.42
N SER A 141 6.29 12.77 14.69
CA SER A 141 7.12 12.99 13.50
C SER A 141 8.51 13.53 13.89
N ARG A 142 9.54 12.97 13.26
CA ARG A 142 10.94 13.41 13.38
C ARG A 142 11.61 13.36 12.01
N THR A 143 12.27 14.44 11.62
CA THR A 143 13.09 14.47 10.41
C THR A 143 14.50 14.01 10.73
N VAL A 144 15.03 13.08 9.93
CA VAL A 144 16.40 12.58 10.05
C VAL A 144 17.15 12.77 8.74
N ASN A 145 18.44 13.12 8.84
CA ASN A 145 19.33 13.20 7.68
C ASN A 145 20.03 11.85 7.52
N LEU A 146 19.76 11.17 6.41
CA LEU A 146 20.40 9.92 6.03
C LEU A 146 21.25 10.16 4.79
N ASP A 147 22.33 9.41 4.65
CA ASP A 147 23.12 9.45 3.42
C ASP A 147 22.31 8.88 2.24
N LYS A 148 22.79 9.18 1.03
CA LYS A 148 22.09 8.83 -0.20
C LYS A 148 22.00 7.31 -0.41
N GLU A 149 23.01 6.56 0.04
CA GLU A 149 23.06 5.12 -0.11
C GLU A 149 22.02 4.47 0.82
N ALA A 150 21.95 4.89 2.08
CA ALA A 150 20.93 4.46 3.03
C ALA A 150 19.51 4.76 2.52
N CYS A 151 19.29 5.92 1.91
CA CYS A 151 17.99 6.23 1.29
C CYS A 151 17.66 5.27 0.14
N THR A 152 18.64 4.95 -0.71
CA THR A 152 18.44 4.02 -1.84
C THR A 152 18.17 2.59 -1.34
N MET A 153 18.79 2.18 -0.24
CA MET A 153 18.51 0.88 0.39
C MET A 153 17.11 0.83 0.99
N LEU A 154 16.66 1.91 1.65
CA LEU A 154 15.30 2.03 2.15
C LEU A 154 14.27 1.87 1.02
N ASP A 155 14.41 2.64 -0.06
CA ASP A 155 13.49 2.58 -1.20
C ASP A 155 13.36 1.14 -1.77
N ARG A 156 14.50 0.44 -1.94
CA ARG A 156 14.50 -0.97 -2.41
C ARG A 156 13.82 -1.93 -1.43
N PHE A 157 13.97 -1.67 -0.13
CA PHE A 157 13.39 -2.52 0.90
C PHE A 157 11.87 -2.32 0.99
N GLU A 158 11.40 -1.07 0.86
CA GLU A 158 9.97 -0.73 0.75
C GLU A 158 9.32 -1.51 -0.40
N ASP A 159 9.90 -1.44 -1.60
CA ASP A 159 9.40 -2.13 -2.79
C ASP A 159 9.33 -3.65 -2.61
N LYS A 160 10.37 -4.23 -1.98
CA LYS A 160 10.49 -5.68 -1.79
C LYS A 160 9.54 -6.23 -0.73
N HIS A 161 9.34 -5.50 0.37
CA HIS A 161 8.65 -6.02 1.56
C HIS A 161 7.27 -5.39 1.78
N ARG A 162 6.86 -4.44 0.95
CA ARG A 162 5.59 -3.70 1.02
C ARG A 162 5.37 -3.01 2.38
N LEU A 163 6.46 -2.60 3.01
CA LEU A 163 6.49 -1.81 4.23
C LEU A 163 6.68 -0.34 3.86
N ASN A 164 6.15 0.57 4.66
CA ASN A 164 6.42 1.99 4.49
C ASN A 164 7.71 2.41 5.20
N ARG A 165 8.25 3.58 4.82
CA ARG A 165 9.49 4.11 5.36
C ARG A 165 9.49 4.19 6.89
N ASP A 166 8.39 4.67 7.46
CA ASP A 166 8.27 4.89 8.90
C ASP A 166 8.29 3.56 9.67
N GLU A 167 7.63 2.52 9.15
CA GLU A 167 7.66 1.16 9.70
C GLU A 167 9.08 0.58 9.68
N ILE A 168 9.79 0.73 8.57
CA ILE A 168 11.16 0.21 8.43
C ILE A 168 12.09 0.89 9.43
N VAL A 169 12.01 2.22 9.54
CA VAL A 169 12.81 3.02 10.49
C VAL A 169 12.45 2.68 11.93
N GLU A 170 11.15 2.57 12.25
CA GLU A 170 10.67 2.19 13.58
C GLU A 170 11.21 0.81 13.99
N ILE A 171 11.10 -0.18 13.10
CA ILE A 171 11.64 -1.52 13.31
C ILE A 171 13.14 -1.48 13.57
N ALA A 172 13.90 -0.79 12.71
CA ALA A 172 15.35 -0.71 12.83
C ALA A 172 15.79 -0.05 14.14
N LEU A 173 15.09 0.99 14.58
CA LEU A 173 15.34 1.65 15.86
C LEU A 173 15.03 0.74 17.05
N TYR A 174 13.93 -0.02 17.02
CA TYR A 174 13.64 -1.00 18.08
C TYR A 174 14.71 -2.09 18.14
N GLU A 175 15.14 -2.64 17.01
CA GLU A 175 16.22 -3.63 16.97
C GLU A 175 17.54 -3.04 17.52
N PHE A 176 17.83 -1.79 17.15
CA PHE A 176 19.00 -1.07 17.67
C PHE A 176 18.92 -0.90 19.19
N PHE A 177 17.80 -0.41 19.73
CA PHE A 177 17.64 -0.23 21.18
C PHE A 177 17.65 -1.55 21.95
N GLU A 178 17.03 -2.61 21.42
CA GLU A 178 17.08 -3.96 22.00
C GLU A 178 18.52 -4.48 22.05
N LYS A 179 19.28 -4.31 20.95
CA LYS A 179 20.66 -4.77 20.86
C LYS A 179 21.59 -4.08 21.87
N TYR A 180 21.40 -2.79 22.11
CA TYR A 180 22.26 -2.00 22.98
C TYR A 180 21.68 -1.77 24.39
N LYS A 181 20.57 -2.44 24.73
CA LYS A 181 19.89 -2.34 26.04
C LYS A 181 19.60 -0.89 26.45
N ALA A 182 19.25 -0.05 25.49
CA ALA A 182 18.74 1.29 25.78
C ALA A 182 17.25 1.13 26.17
N GLN A 183 17.02 0.76 27.43
CA GLN A 183 15.71 0.80 28.08
C GLN A 183 15.74 1.82 29.21
#